data_AF-A0A946GGH6-F1
#
_entry.id   AF-A0A946GGH6-F1
#
_cell.length_a   1.000
_cell.length_b   1.000
_cell.length_c   1.000
_cell.angle_alpha   90.00
_cell.angle_beta   90.00
_cell.angle_gamma   90.00
#
_symmetry.space_group_name_H-M   'P 1'
#
loop_
_entity.id
_entity.type
_entity.pdbx_description
1 polymer ?
#
loop_
_entity_poly.entity_id
_entity_poly.type
_entity_poly.pdbx_seq_one_letter_code
_entity_poly.pdbx_strand_id
1 'polypeptide(L)'
;VAFIGKFIGAGVSALAVGMPRKEAAAVGVGMSARGAVELVIADIALEAGIFTVPDIQSAILDNLFSAVVVMAIVTTVATPVLLKWIYGK
;
A
#
# COMPACT_ATOMS: atom_id res chain seq x y z
N VAL A 1 -4.08 3.32 -6.88
CA VAL A 1 -5.21 3.70 -5.99
C VAL A 1 -4.86 3.54 -4.51
N ALA A 2 -4.39 2.37 -4.07
CA ALA A 2 -4.17 2.08 -2.65
C ALA A 2 -3.20 3.02 -1.91
N PHE A 3 -2.10 3.47 -2.54
CA PHE A 3 -1.18 4.43 -1.91
C PHE A 3 -1.81 5.81 -1.73
N ILE A 4 -2.45 6.35 -2.78
CA ILE A 4 -3.07 7.68 -2.76
C ILE A 4 -4.25 7.71 -1.78
N GLY A 5 -5.10 6.67 -1.78
CA GLY A 5 -6.23 6.57 -0.85
C GLY A 5 -5.78 6.52 0.61
N LYS A 6 -4.75 5.73 0.92
CA LYS A 6 -4.18 5.68 2.28
C LYS A 6 -3.46 6.98 2.65
N PHE A 7 -2.68 7.56 1.74
CA PHE A 7 -1.99 8.82 1.95
C PHE A 7 -2.96 9.97 2.25
N ILE A 8 -3.99 10.13 1.42
CA ILE A 8 -5.01 11.18 1.62
C ILE A 8 -5.86 10.84 2.86
N GLY A 9 -6.34 9.61 3.00
CA GLY A 9 -7.20 9.22 4.12
C GLY A 9 -6.53 9.38 5.48
N ALA A 10 -5.30 8.89 5.63
CA ALA A 10 -4.54 9.00 6.88
C ALA A 10 -3.91 10.39 7.06
N GLY A 11 -3.47 11.05 5.99
CA GLY A 11 -2.89 12.39 6.06
C GLY A 11 -3.91 13.47 6.38
N VAL A 12 -5.10 13.41 5.76
CA VAL A 12 -6.20 14.36 6.05
C VAL A 12 -6.76 14.13 7.44
N SER A 13 -6.89 12.89 7.90
CA SER A 13 -7.32 12.63 9.28
C SER A 13 -6.29 13.09 10.31
N ALA A 14 -4.99 12.91 10.06
CA ALA A 14 -3.93 13.44 10.92
C ALA A 14 -3.97 14.98 10.98
N LEU A 15 -4.22 15.66 9.85
CA LEU A 15 -4.43 17.11 9.81
C LEU A 15 -5.66 17.52 10.63
N ALA A 16 -6.77 16.78 10.52
CA ALA A 16 -8.00 17.08 11.23
C ALA A 16 -7.86 16.98 12.77
N VAL A 17 -6.90 16.19 13.25
CA VAL A 17 -6.57 16.05 14.68
C VAL A 17 -5.52 17.09 15.15
N GLY A 18 -5.07 17.98 14.26
CA GLY A 18 -4.18 19.10 14.60
C GLY A 18 -2.69 18.83 14.45
N MET A 19 -2.28 17.73 13.80
CA MET A 19 -0.86 17.50 13.51
C MET A 19 -0.30 18.53 12.52
N PRO A 20 0.97 18.97 12.67
CA PRO A 20 1.60 19.84 11.70
C PRO A 20 1.72 19.14 10.35
N ARG A 21 1.63 19.92 9.26
CA ARG A 21 1.54 19.40 7.87
C ARG A 21 2.62 18.37 7.51
N LYS A 22 3.84 18.54 8.04
CA LYS A 22 4.96 17.61 7.82
C LYS A 22 4.71 16.26 8.49
N GLU A 23 4.25 16.27 9.74
CA GLU A 23 3.93 15.04 10.48
C GLU A 23 2.70 14.35 9.90
N ALA A 24 1.67 15.10 9.51
CA ALA A 24 0.51 14.52 8.85
C ALA A 24 0.85 13.87 7.49
N ALA A 25 1.72 14.50 6.70
CA ALA A 25 2.24 13.91 5.46
C ALA A 25 3.06 12.64 5.76
N ALA A 26 3.88 12.65 6.81
CA ALA A 26 4.64 11.48 7.23
C ALA A 26 3.73 10.33 7.69
N VAL A 27 2.63 10.62 8.39
CA VAL A 27 1.60 9.63 8.74
C VAL A 27 0.98 9.02 7.48
N GLY A 28 0.59 9.84 6.51
CA GLY A 28 0.05 9.35 5.23
C GLY A 28 1.01 8.41 4.48
N VAL A 29 2.31 8.76 4.45
CA VAL A 29 3.34 7.94 3.81
C VAL A 29 3.64 6.67 4.61
N GLY A 30 3.72 6.78 5.94
CA GLY A 30 4.01 5.68 6.86
C GLY A 30 2.92 4.61 6.86
N MET A 31 1.65 5.01 6.76
CA MET A 31 0.51 4.10 6.67
C MET A 31 0.46 3.26 5.37
N SER A 32 1.28 3.63 4.38
CA SER A 32 1.43 2.88 3.14
C SER A 32 2.59 1.88 3.16
N ALA A 33 3.37 1.80 4.25
CA ALA A 33 4.38 0.74 4.41
C ALA A 33 3.67 -0.62 4.42
N ARG A 34 3.87 -1.40 3.36
CA ARG A 34 3.33 -2.76 3.28
C ARG A 34 4.28 -3.73 3.95
N GLY A 35 3.71 -4.67 4.71
CA GLY A 35 4.46 -5.61 5.53
C GLY A 35 4.45 -7.04 5.01
N ALA A 36 5.09 -7.91 5.77
CA ALA A 36 5.08 -9.36 5.56
C ALA A 36 3.66 -9.95 5.62
N VAL A 37 2.79 -9.40 6.48
CA VAL A 37 1.43 -9.92 6.70
C VAL A 37 0.57 -9.85 5.44
N GLU A 38 0.63 -8.75 4.68
CA GLU A 38 -0.14 -8.64 3.42
C GLU A 38 0.33 -9.65 2.37
N LEU A 39 1.65 -9.92 2.31
CA LEU A 39 2.21 -10.94 1.42
C LEU A 39 1.85 -12.36 1.86
N VAL A 40 1.87 -12.64 3.16
CA VAL A 40 1.41 -13.92 3.71
C VAL A 40 -0.07 -14.16 3.38
N ILE A 41 -0.92 -13.14 3.49
CA ILE A 41 -2.34 -13.27 3.09
C ILE A 41 -2.47 -13.51 1.58
N ALA A 42 -1.67 -12.82 0.76
CA ALA A 42 -1.67 -13.05 -0.69
C ALA A 42 -1.22 -14.47 -1.06
N ASP A 43 -0.25 -15.01 -0.34
CA ASP A 43 0.24 -16.39 -0.49
C ASP A 43 -0.84 -17.41 -0.11
N ILE A 44 -1.48 -17.24 1.05
CA ILE A 44 -2.63 -18.07 1.46
C ILE A 44 -3.77 -18.01 0.43
N ALA A 45 -4.06 -16.83 -0.13
CA ALA A 45 -5.08 -16.66 -1.16
C ALA A 45 -4.70 -17.35 -2.49
N LEU A 46 -3.41 -17.40 -2.80
CA LEU A 46 -2.89 -18.14 -3.95
C LEU A 46 -3.03 -19.65 -3.75
N GLU A 47 -2.64 -20.17 -2.58
CA GLU A 47 -2.81 -21.58 -2.23
C GLU A 47 -4.27 -22.01 -2.20
N ALA A 48 -5.17 -21.12 -1.75
CA ALA A 48 -6.61 -21.33 -1.76
C ALA A 48 -7.25 -21.25 -3.16
N GLY A 49 -6.47 -20.97 -4.22
CA GLY A 49 -6.95 -20.90 -5.60
C GLY A 49 -7.83 -19.68 -5.89
N ILE A 50 -7.83 -18.65 -5.05
CA ILE A 50 -8.69 -17.46 -5.20
C ILE A 50 -8.36 -16.70 -6.48
N PHE A 51 -7.10 -16.70 -6.91
CA PHE A 51 -6.69 -16.06 -8.17
C PHE A 51 -7.03 -16.89 -9.43
N THR A 52 -7.50 -18.13 -9.29
CA THR A 52 -7.81 -19.05 -10.40
C THR A 52 -9.30 -19.24 -10.69
N VAL A 53 -10.19 -18.49 -10.02
CA VAL A 53 -11.65 -18.64 -10.16
C VAL A 53 -12.10 -18.22 -11.58
N PRO A 54 -12.64 -19.14 -12.40
CA PRO A 54 -12.91 -18.89 -13.83
C PRO A 54 -14.06 -17.93 -14.15
N ASP A 55 -14.89 -17.58 -13.16
CA ASP A 55 -16.17 -16.87 -13.36
C ASP A 55 -16.02 -15.35 -13.60
N ILE A 56 -14.80 -14.81 -13.54
CA ILE A 56 -14.50 -13.41 -13.78
C ILE A 56 -13.42 -13.33 -14.86
N GLN A 57 -13.80 -13.53 -16.13
CA GLN A 57 -12.93 -13.30 -17.28
C GLN A 57 -12.57 -11.81 -17.38
N SER A 58 -11.47 -11.43 -16.73
CA SER A 58 -10.78 -10.18 -16.93
C SER A 58 -9.31 -10.46 -16.89
N ALA A 59 -8.57 -10.03 -17.92
CA ALA A 59 -7.10 -10.13 -18.07
C ALA A 59 -6.28 -9.58 -16.88
N ILE A 60 -6.97 -9.04 -15.88
CA ILE A 60 -6.45 -8.60 -14.59
C ILE A 60 -6.07 -9.79 -13.68
N LEU A 61 -6.80 -10.91 -13.70
CA LEU A 61 -6.63 -12.01 -12.74
C LEU A 61 -5.33 -12.79 -12.89
N ASP A 62 -4.91 -13.10 -14.11
CA ASP A 62 -3.69 -13.89 -14.39
C ASP A 62 -2.43 -13.29 -13.76
N ASN A 63 -2.43 -11.97 -13.58
CA ASN A 63 -1.30 -11.22 -13.04
C ASN A 63 -1.60 -10.55 -11.69
N LEU A 64 -2.72 -10.86 -11.03
CA LEU A 64 -3.08 -10.20 -9.78
C LEU A 64 -2.07 -10.47 -8.66
N PHE A 65 -1.63 -11.72 -8.52
CA PHE A 65 -0.62 -12.07 -7.51
C PHE A 65 0.67 -11.28 -7.74
N SER A 66 1.20 -11.31 -8.96
CA SER A 66 2.38 -10.52 -9.35
C SER A 66 2.16 -9.01 -9.17
N ALA A 67 0.99 -8.47 -9.48
CA ALA A 67 0.66 -7.06 -9.29
C ALA A 67 0.64 -6.67 -7.81
N VAL A 68 0.11 -7.52 -6.92
CA VAL A 68 0.11 -7.30 -5.47
C VAL A 68 1.54 -7.30 -4.93
N VAL A 69 2.37 -8.26 -5.35
CA VAL A 69 3.79 -8.35 -4.98
C VAL A 69 4.56 -7.11 -5.45
N VAL A 70 4.42 -6.72 -6.73
CA VAL A 70 5.07 -5.52 -7.29
C VAL A 70 4.63 -4.28 -6.53
N MET A 71 3.34 -4.13 -6.26
CA MET A 71 2.86 -2.98 -5.49
C MET A 71 3.44 -2.99 -4.07
N ALA A 72 3.52 -4.14 -3.40
CA ALA A 72 4.13 -4.25 -2.07
C ALA A 72 5.59 -3.80 -2.09
N ILE A 73 6.40 -4.31 -3.01
CA ILE A 73 7.81 -3.92 -3.12
C ILE A 73 7.95 -2.41 -3.40
N VAL A 74 7.21 -1.90 -4.40
CA VAL A 74 7.31 -0.50 -4.81
C VAL A 74 6.92 0.45 -3.68
N THR A 75 5.81 0.18 -2.98
CA THR A 75 5.35 1.05 -1.89
C THR A 75 6.24 0.95 -0.65
N THR A 76 6.74 -0.25 -0.32
CA THR A 76 7.67 -0.45 0.80
C THR A 76 9.01 0.25 0.58
N VAL A 77 9.53 0.29 -0.65
CA VAL A 77 10.74 1.06 -0.97
C VAL A 77 10.44 2.56 -1.05
N ALA A 78 9.28 2.95 -1.57
CA ALA A 78 8.89 4.37 -1.67
C ALA A 78 8.70 5.02 -0.29
N THR A 79 8.17 4.31 0.70
CA THR A 79 7.92 4.86 2.05
C THR A 79 9.16 5.47 2.71
N PRO A 80 10.30 4.77 2.90
CA PRO A 80 11.49 5.37 3.52
C PRO A 80 12.10 6.49 2.67
N VAL A 81 12.00 6.43 1.33
CA VAL A 81 12.45 7.52 0.45
C VAL A 81 11.63 8.78 0.66
N LEU A 82 10.30 8.66 0.68
CA LEU A 82 9.38 9.76 0.90
C LEU A 82 9.48 10.32 2.32
N LEU A 83 9.63 9.46 3.33
CA LEU A 83 9.85 9.92 4.71
C LEU A 83 11.17 10.68 4.85
N LYS A 84 12.25 10.23 4.19
CA LYS A 84 13.50 10.99 4.12
C LYS A 84 13.32 12.35 3.46
N TRP A 85 12.47 12.47 2.44
CA TRP A 85 12.17 13.76 1.82
C TRP A 85 11.30 14.67 2.69
N ILE A 86 10.41 14.11 3.53
CA ILE A 86 9.53 14.89 4.41
C ILE A 86 10.31 15.44 5.62
N TYR A 87 11.21 14.63 6.20
CA TYR A 87 11.97 14.97 7.40
C TYR A 87 13.39 15.47 7.11
N GLY A 88 14.00 15.04 6.01
CA GLY A 88 15.26 15.59 5.52
C GLY A 88 15.04 17.00 4.98
N LYS A 89 16.01 17.88 5.24
CA LYS A 89 16.13 19.14 4.52
C LYS A 89 16.15 18.91 3.02
#